data_AF-A0AAN1EZW8-F1
#
_entry.id   AF-A0AAN1EZW8-F1
#
_cell.length_a   1.000
_cell.length_b   1.000
_cell.length_c   1.000
_cell.angle_alpha   90.00
_cell.angle_beta   90.00
_cell.angle_gamma   90.00
#
_symmetry.space_group_name_H-M   'P 1'
#
loop_
_entity.id
_entity.type
_entity.pdbx_description
1 polymer ?
#
loop_
_entity_poly.entity_id
_entity_poly.type
_entity_poly.pdbx_seq_one_letter_code
_entity_poly.pdbx_strand_id
1 'polypeptide(L)'
;MADMDILQALLGSTQSSTSDAKAKIRKLKEAKSKLEPQIEEYETLAHSLTSLKTSTSHSTFKGTRREKFDSNLQEMTSALKSEIAKHHDAIQSINTKIGQLEMQADSMDSQIGQLIEQIAKLATD
;
A
#
# COMPACT_ATOMS: atom_id res chain seq x y z
N MET A 1 -16.08 -42.88 1.76
CA MET A 1 -17.02 -41.76 1.50
C MET A 1 -16.74 -40.58 2.42
N ALA A 2 -16.87 -40.70 3.75
CA ALA A 2 -16.64 -39.57 4.68
C ALA A 2 -15.28 -38.86 4.53
N ASP A 3 -14.17 -39.61 4.37
CA ASP A 3 -12.84 -39.01 4.24
C ASP A 3 -12.65 -38.23 2.92
N MET A 4 -13.28 -38.70 1.84
CA MET A 4 -13.25 -38.02 0.53
C MET A 4 -14.03 -36.72 0.59
N ASP A 5 -15.21 -36.73 1.24
CA ASP A 5 -16.05 -35.54 1.41
C ASP A 5 -15.34 -34.48 2.28
N ILE A 6 -14.63 -34.90 3.33
CA ILE A 6 -13.83 -34.00 4.18
C ILE A 6 -12.70 -33.35 3.37
N LEU A 7 -11.95 -34.13 2.59
CA LEU A 7 -10.85 -33.59 1.78
C LEU A 7 -11.34 -32.63 0.68
N GLN A 8 -12.48 -32.93 0.05
CA GLN A 8 -13.09 -32.03 -0.94
C GLN A 8 -13.56 -30.73 -0.30
N ALA A 9 -14.18 -30.80 0.88
CA ALA A 9 -14.59 -29.60 1.62
C ALA A 9 -13.37 -28.75 2.02
N LEU A 10 -12.30 -29.39 2.49
CA LEU A 10 -11.05 -28.70 2.83
C LEU A 10 -10.44 -28.04 1.60
N LEU A 11 -10.34 -28.74 0.46
CA LEU A 11 -9.86 -28.21 -0.81
C LEU A 11 -10.63 -26.95 -1.23
N GLY A 12 -11.97 -27.01 -1.19
CA GLY A 12 -12.81 -25.86 -1.53
C GLY A 12 -12.59 -24.66 -0.60
N SER A 13 -12.47 -24.92 0.71
CA SER A 13 -12.21 -23.87 1.69
C SER A 13 -10.83 -23.21 1.53
N THR A 14 -9.80 -24.00 1.20
CA THR A 14 -8.44 -23.51 0.94
C THR A 14 -8.41 -22.69 -0.35
N GLN A 15 -9.07 -23.16 -1.43
CA GLN A 15 -9.20 -22.41 -2.68
C GLN A 15 -9.91 -21.05 -2.48
N SER A 16 -10.99 -21.02 -1.69
CA SER A 16 -11.66 -19.78 -1.34
C SER A 16 -10.73 -18.82 -0.59
N SER A 17 -10.01 -19.32 0.41
CA SER A 17 -9.09 -18.52 1.22
C SER A 17 -7.93 -17.95 0.39
N THR A 18 -7.37 -18.74 -0.54
CA THR A 18 -6.36 -18.29 -1.49
C THR A 18 -6.89 -17.18 -2.40
N SER A 19 -8.11 -17.34 -2.92
CA SER A 19 -8.76 -16.33 -3.76
C SER A 19 -8.94 -15.01 -3.02
N ASP A 20 -9.38 -15.08 -1.75
CA ASP A 20 -9.53 -13.90 -0.89
C ASP A 20 -8.20 -13.19 -0.62
N ALA A 21 -7.12 -13.95 -0.38
CA ALA A 21 -5.78 -13.39 -0.22
C ALA A 21 -5.34 -12.66 -1.50
N LYS A 22 -5.52 -13.27 -2.67
CA LYS A 22 -5.22 -12.68 -3.99
C LYS A 22 -6.04 -11.42 -4.24
N ALA A 23 -7.33 -11.40 -3.86
CA ALA A 23 -8.18 -10.22 -3.97
C ALA A 23 -7.73 -9.07 -3.07
N LYS A 24 -7.33 -9.36 -1.82
CA LYS A 24 -6.76 -8.37 -0.90
C LYS A 24 -5.45 -7.78 -1.43
N ILE A 25 -4.58 -8.60 -2.00
CA ILE A 25 -3.33 -8.14 -2.66
C ILE A 25 -3.65 -7.15 -3.78
N ARG A 26 -4.63 -7.43 -4.64
CA ARG A 26 -5.04 -6.51 -5.73
C ARG A 26 -5.49 -5.16 -5.19
N LYS A 27 -6.38 -5.15 -4.20
CA LYS A 27 -6.86 -3.91 -3.56
C LYS A 27 -5.72 -3.09 -2.93
N LEU A 28 -4.75 -3.77 -2.31
CA LEU A 28 -3.57 -3.12 -1.74
C LEU A 28 -2.66 -2.52 -2.82
N LYS A 29 -2.44 -3.23 -3.93
CA LYS A 29 -1.69 -2.72 -5.09
C LYS A 29 -2.38 -1.49 -5.70
N GLU A 30 -3.70 -1.49 -5.83
CA GLU A 30 -4.49 -0.34 -6.29
C GLU A 30 -4.44 0.85 -5.32
N ALA A 31 -4.46 0.59 -4.01
CA ALA A 31 -4.32 1.66 -3.00
C ALA A 31 -2.94 2.30 -3.09
N LYS A 32 -1.88 1.49 -3.20
CA LYS A 32 -0.51 1.97 -3.38
C LYS A 32 -0.37 2.84 -4.63
N SER A 33 -0.90 2.40 -5.76
CA SER A 33 -0.80 3.16 -7.02
C SER A 33 -1.53 4.51 -6.99
N LYS A 34 -2.44 4.72 -6.03
CA LYS A 34 -3.10 6.02 -5.80
C LYS A 34 -2.31 6.94 -4.87
N LEU A 35 -1.51 6.38 -3.95
CA LEU A 35 -0.68 7.16 -3.03
C LEU A 35 0.57 7.72 -3.70
N GLU A 36 1.17 6.96 -4.63
CA GLU A 36 2.37 7.38 -5.36
C GLU A 36 2.23 8.74 -6.07
N PRO A 37 1.18 9.01 -6.88
CA PRO A 37 1.02 10.33 -7.51
C PRO A 37 0.71 11.44 -6.51
N GLN A 38 0.04 11.14 -5.39
CA GLN A 38 -0.22 12.14 -4.35
C GLN A 38 1.06 12.64 -3.69
N ILE A 39 2.05 11.74 -3.50
CA ILE A 39 3.38 12.13 -3.02
C ILE A 39 4.04 13.10 -4.00
N GLU A 40 4.04 12.78 -5.29
CA GLU A 40 4.64 13.63 -6.33
C GLU A 40 4.00 15.03 -6.38
N GLU A 41 2.67 15.10 -6.26
CA GLU A 41 1.94 16.38 -6.17
C GLU A 41 2.37 17.20 -4.94
N TYR A 42 2.50 16.58 -3.77
CA TYR A 42 2.93 17.26 -2.56
C TYR A 42 4.39 17.71 -2.61
N GLU A 43 5.28 16.91 -3.21
CA GLU A 43 6.69 17.28 -3.43
C GLU A 43 6.79 18.50 -4.35
N THR A 44 6.05 18.49 -5.45
CA THR A 44 5.96 19.61 -6.41
C THR A 44 5.45 20.88 -5.73
N LEU A 45 4.42 20.76 -4.89
CA LEU A 45 3.89 21.90 -4.15
C LEU A 45 4.91 22.43 -3.13
N ALA A 46 5.58 21.56 -2.37
CA ALA A 46 6.61 21.95 -1.42
C ALA A 46 7.80 22.66 -2.09
N HIS A 47 8.21 22.21 -3.28
CA HIS A 47 9.22 22.87 -4.10
C HIS A 47 8.75 24.25 -4.59
N SER A 48 7.50 24.35 -5.01
CA SER A 48 6.90 25.62 -5.46
C SER A 48 6.86 26.66 -4.32
N LEU A 49 6.46 26.25 -3.11
CA LEU A 49 6.46 27.11 -1.92
C LEU A 49 7.87 27.57 -1.54
N THR A 50 8.85 26.67 -1.61
CA THR A 50 10.26 26.99 -1.34
C THR A 50 10.80 28.00 -2.37
N SER A 51 10.45 27.81 -3.64
CA SER A 51 10.85 28.71 -4.73
C SER A 51 10.23 30.09 -4.57
N LEU A 52 8.96 30.17 -4.17
CA LEU A 52 8.26 31.42 -3.87
C LEU A 52 8.89 32.17 -2.69
N LYS A 53 9.28 31.45 -1.63
CA LYS A 53 9.99 32.04 -0.48
C LYS A 53 11.31 32.68 -0.94
N THR A 54 12.08 31.96 -1.76
CA THR A 54 13.36 32.43 -2.30
C THR A 54 13.20 33.63 -3.23
N SER A 55 12.27 33.59 -4.20
CA SER A 55 12.07 34.67 -5.16
C SER A 55 11.64 35.97 -4.49
N THR A 56 10.80 35.86 -3.46
CA THR A 56 10.32 37.03 -2.72
C THR A 56 11.39 37.58 -1.77
N SER A 57 12.39 36.81 -1.34
CA SER A 57 13.39 37.23 -0.34
C SER A 57 14.19 38.48 -0.77
N HIS A 58 14.43 38.64 -2.07
CA HIS A 58 15.16 39.76 -2.66
C HIS A 58 14.27 40.96 -3.04
N SER A 59 12.95 40.89 -2.81
CA SER A 59 12.02 41.97 -3.16
C SER A 59 11.98 43.09 -2.12
N THR A 60 11.28 44.19 -2.44
CA THR A 60 10.96 45.29 -1.51
C THR A 60 9.87 44.93 -0.50
N PHE A 61 9.29 43.74 -0.58
CA PHE A 61 8.29 43.26 0.38
C PHE A 61 8.94 42.90 1.73
N LYS A 62 8.75 43.77 2.74
CA LYS A 62 9.39 43.71 4.06
C LYS A 62 8.39 44.03 5.20
N GLY A 63 8.88 43.95 6.45
CA GLY A 63 8.13 44.26 7.68
C GLY A 63 7.25 43.12 8.18
N THR A 64 6.35 43.42 9.13
CA THR A 64 5.55 42.41 9.83
C THR A 64 4.65 41.57 8.92
N ARG A 65 4.15 42.14 7.81
CA ARG A 65 3.40 41.38 6.80
C ARG A 65 4.28 40.36 6.10
N ARG A 66 5.54 40.69 5.85
CA ARG A 66 6.52 39.77 5.27
C ARG A 66 6.87 38.64 6.24
N GLU A 67 7.11 38.94 7.50
CA GLU A 67 7.41 37.93 8.52
C GLU A 67 6.28 36.91 8.64
N LYS A 68 5.02 37.36 8.67
CA LYS A 68 3.85 36.48 8.68
C LYS A 68 3.76 35.62 7.42
N PHE A 69 4.04 36.20 6.25
CA PHE A 69 4.08 35.45 4.99
C PHE A 69 5.15 34.34 5.03
N ASP A 70 6.38 34.65 5.46
CA ASP A 70 7.45 33.65 5.55
C ASP A 70 7.15 32.56 6.58
N SER A 71 6.52 32.90 7.71
CA SER A 71 6.04 31.94 8.71
C SER A 71 5.00 30.99 8.12
N ASN A 72 3.98 31.53 7.46
CA ASN A 72 2.92 30.72 6.84
C ASN A 72 3.50 29.78 5.77
N LEU A 73 4.42 30.24 4.93
CA LEU A 73 5.08 29.39 3.94
C LEU A 73 5.88 28.26 4.59
N GLN A 74 6.57 28.54 5.69
CA GLN A 74 7.33 27.54 6.43
C GLN A 74 6.42 26.50 7.09
N GLU A 75 5.30 26.94 7.67
CA GLU A 75 4.28 26.05 8.26
C GLU A 75 3.68 25.14 7.18
N MET A 76 3.25 25.70 6.05
CA MET A 76 2.70 24.93 4.92
C MET A 76 3.71 23.92 4.37
N THR A 77 4.97 24.33 4.18
CA THR A 77 6.04 23.43 3.70
C THR A 77 6.31 22.30 4.69
N SER A 78 6.29 22.59 6.00
CA SER A 78 6.48 21.58 7.04
C SER A 78 5.31 20.60 7.11
N ALA A 79 4.08 21.09 6.95
CA ALA A 79 2.88 20.26 6.88
C ALA A 79 2.92 19.31 5.66
N LEU A 80 3.30 19.80 4.48
CA LEU A 80 3.44 18.97 3.28
C LEU A 80 4.51 17.88 3.46
N LYS A 81 5.68 18.23 4.01
CA LYS A 81 6.72 17.24 4.31
C LYS A 81 6.25 16.17 5.28
N SER A 82 5.48 16.56 6.30
CA SER A 82 4.89 15.59 7.23
C SER A 82 3.90 14.67 6.52
N GLU A 83 3.09 15.19 5.60
CA GLU A 83 2.10 14.38 4.88
C GLU A 83 2.76 13.43 3.88
N ILE A 84 3.80 13.88 3.17
CA ILE A 84 4.65 13.03 2.32
C ILE A 84 5.25 11.86 3.13
N ALA A 85 5.79 12.14 4.32
CA ALA A 85 6.34 11.11 5.19
C ALA A 85 5.28 10.06 5.58
N LYS A 86 4.07 10.49 5.97
CA LYS A 86 2.97 9.55 6.27
C LYS A 86 2.58 8.70 5.07
N HIS A 87 2.56 9.27 3.87
CA HIS A 87 2.26 8.51 2.65
C HIS A 87 3.33 7.47 2.35
N HIS A 88 4.62 7.80 2.54
CA HIS A 88 5.71 6.82 2.45
C HIS A 88 5.57 5.70 3.48
N ASP A 89 5.27 6.01 4.74
CA ASP A 89 5.04 5.01 5.79
C ASP A 89 3.85 4.10 5.44
N ALA A 90 2.77 4.67 4.90
CA ALA A 90 1.61 3.92 4.43
C ALA A 90 1.98 2.97 3.28
N ILE A 91 2.75 3.44 2.29
CA ILE A 91 3.25 2.60 1.19
C ILE A 91 4.12 1.45 1.73
N GLN A 92 5.01 1.72 2.68
CA GLN A 92 5.85 0.69 3.29
C GLN A 92 5.00 -0.37 4.00
N SER A 93 4.02 0.06 4.81
CA SER A 93 3.07 -0.85 5.47
C SER A 93 2.28 -1.70 4.47
N ILE A 94 1.80 -1.09 3.38
CA ILE A 94 1.13 -1.80 2.29
C ILE A 94 2.05 -2.84 1.66
N ASN A 95 3.30 -2.50 1.35
CA ASN A 95 4.27 -3.44 0.77
C ASN A 95 4.52 -4.64 1.69
N THR A 96 4.71 -4.39 2.99
CA THR A 96 4.85 -5.47 3.98
C THR A 96 3.62 -6.38 3.99
N LYS A 97 2.41 -5.79 3.96
CA LYS A 97 1.18 -6.58 3.97
C LYS A 97 0.98 -7.40 2.70
N ILE A 98 1.35 -6.85 1.54
CA ILE A 98 1.37 -7.57 0.26
C ILE A 98 2.29 -8.78 0.36
N GLY A 99 3.53 -8.61 0.82
CA GLY A 99 4.48 -9.72 0.93
C GLY A 99 3.99 -10.84 1.87
N GLN A 100 3.37 -10.47 2.99
CA GLN A 100 2.75 -11.46 3.90
C GLN A 100 1.62 -12.25 3.23
N LEU A 101 0.74 -11.57 2.49
CA LEU A 101 -0.37 -12.21 1.80
C LEU A 101 0.11 -13.06 0.61
N GLU A 102 1.18 -12.65 -0.08
CA GLU A 102 1.79 -13.42 -1.17
C GLU A 102 2.36 -14.73 -0.61
N MET A 103 3.14 -14.69 0.47
CA MET A 103 3.63 -15.92 1.14
C MET A 103 2.50 -16.83 1.62
N GLN A 104 1.42 -16.24 2.18
CA GLN A 104 0.25 -17.01 2.61
C GLN A 104 -0.44 -17.69 1.43
N ALA A 105 -0.63 -16.98 0.32
CA ALA A 105 -1.25 -17.52 -0.88
C ALA A 105 -0.41 -18.65 -1.49
N ASP A 106 0.91 -18.50 -1.55
CA ASP A 106 1.82 -19.53 -2.06
C ASP A 106 1.79 -20.80 -1.21
N SER A 107 1.75 -20.65 0.13
CA SER A 107 1.60 -21.78 1.05
C SER A 107 0.28 -22.51 0.83
N MET A 108 -0.83 -21.77 0.64
CA MET A 108 -2.13 -22.36 0.38
C MET A 108 -2.20 -23.04 -1.00
N ASP A 109 -1.56 -22.47 -2.03
CA ASP A 109 -1.45 -23.09 -3.36
C ASP A 109 -0.70 -24.44 -3.27
N SER A 110 0.34 -24.54 -2.44
CA SER A 110 1.01 -25.81 -2.17
C SER A 110 0.09 -26.83 -1.46
N GLN A 111 -0.66 -26.39 -0.45
CA GLN A 111 -1.63 -27.24 0.25
C GLN A 111 -2.73 -27.74 -0.70
N ILE A 112 -3.20 -26.90 -1.62
CA ILE A 112 -4.16 -27.28 -2.66
C ILE A 112 -3.61 -28.43 -3.51
N GLY A 113 -2.35 -28.36 -3.95
CA GLY A 113 -1.70 -29.43 -4.70
C GLY A 113 -1.67 -30.76 -3.92
N GLN A 114 -1.30 -30.70 -2.65
CA GLN A 114 -1.27 -31.89 -1.77
C GLN A 114 -2.66 -32.50 -1.57
N LEU A 115 -3.70 -31.68 -1.39
CA LEU A 115 -5.07 -32.14 -1.24
C LEU A 115 -5.57 -32.81 -2.53
N ILE A 116 -5.25 -32.23 -3.70
CA ILE A 116 -5.58 -32.83 -5.00
C ILE A 116 -4.93 -34.21 -5.15
N GLU A 117 -3.65 -34.35 -4.79
CA GLU A 117 -2.95 -35.64 -4.84
C GLU A 117 -3.57 -36.68 -3.90
N GLN A 118 -3.96 -36.29 -2.68
CA GLN A 118 -4.60 -37.19 -1.73
C GLN A 118 -5.98 -37.65 -2.22
N ILE A 119 -6.78 -36.73 -2.76
CA ILE A 119 -8.08 -37.06 -3.36
C ILE A 119 -7.90 -38.01 -4.53
N ALA A 120 -6.91 -37.76 -5.41
CA ALA A 120 -6.65 -38.62 -6.56
C ALA A 120 -6.31 -40.06 -6.14
N LYS A 121 -5.46 -40.23 -5.11
CA LYS A 121 -5.12 -41.56 -4.57
C LYS A 121 -6.35 -42.31 -4.05
N LEU A 122 -7.19 -41.65 -3.26
CA LEU A 122 -8.42 -42.24 -2.73
C LEU A 122 -9.49 -42.52 -3.79
N ALA A 123 -9.42 -41.87 -4.95
CA ALA A 123 -10.32 -42.13 -6.07
C ALA A 123 -9.87 -43.32 -6.93
N THR A 124 -8.60 -43.72 -6.84
CA THR A 124 -8.01 -44.84 -7.59
C THR A 124 -7.88 -46.13 -6.78
N ASP A 125 -7.94 -46.04 -5.45
CA ASP A 125 -8.04 -47.18 -4.50
C ASP A 125 -9.49 -47.65 -4.33
#